data_AF-D4B4M1-F1
#
_entry.id   AF-D4B4M1-F1
#
_cell.length_a   1.000
_cell.length_b   1.000
_cell.length_c   1.000
_cell.angle_alpha   90.00
_cell.angle_beta   90.00
_cell.angle_gamma   90.00
#
_symmetry.space_group_name_H-M   'P 1'
#
loop_
_entity.id
_entity.type
_entity.pdbx_description
1 polymer ?
#
loop_
_entity_poly.entity_id
_entity_poly.type
_entity_poly.pdbx_seq_one_letter_code
_entity_poly.pdbx_strand_id
1 'polypeptide(L)'
;MATQSTPSKQTASSLEKLKMNDSPIKPLKLDHADKENAPVSSHIAEPELKKVEIEASKPAETQVVKPKTPKELEAEEPLLQENPQRFVLFPIKYREIWQMYKKAEASFWTAEEIDLSKDIHDWNNRLNDDERYFISHVLAFFAASDGIVNENLLERFSNEVQVPEARCFYGFQIMMENIHSETYSLLIDTYIKEQKQRTYLFEAIDTIPCIRKKADWAIRWIQDKDSTFAQRLVAFAAVEGIFFSGSFASIFWLKKRGLMPGLTFSNELISRDEGLHTDFACLLFSHLNYRPDPSAVEAIITEAVTIEQEFLTDALPCALLGMNAKLMCQYIEFVADRLLVALGNKKFYNTTNPFDFMDNISLAGKTNFFEKRVGDYQKAGVMASTKKEEDSSEEPENGGAFRFDEDF
;
A
#
# COMPACT_ATOMS: atom_id res chain seq x y z
N MET A 1 -1.15 63.99 26.66
CA MET A 1 -1.64 63.14 25.55
C MET A 1 -1.03 61.76 25.72
N ALA A 2 -1.86 60.77 26.06
CA ALA A 2 -1.41 59.39 26.27
C ALA A 2 -1.21 58.70 24.92
N THR A 3 -0.02 58.15 24.69
CA THR A 3 0.31 57.37 23.49
C THR A 3 -0.37 56.01 23.57
N GLN A 4 -1.36 55.77 22.71
CA GLN A 4 -1.98 54.45 22.57
C GLN A 4 -1.00 53.46 21.93
N SER A 5 -0.79 52.30 22.57
CA SER A 5 0.06 51.24 22.04
C SER A 5 -0.64 50.49 20.90
N THR A 6 0.08 50.15 19.85
CA THR A 6 -0.43 49.37 18.72
C THR A 6 -0.81 47.93 19.13
N PRO A 7 -1.78 47.30 18.44
CA PRO A 7 -2.28 45.96 18.76
C PRO A 7 -1.19 44.89 18.85
N SER A 8 -0.15 44.99 18.01
CA SER A 8 0.99 44.06 18.00
C SER A 8 1.84 44.07 19.27
N LYS A 9 1.90 45.20 19.99
CA LYS A 9 2.61 45.29 21.29
C LYS A 9 1.76 44.75 22.45
N GLN A 10 0.44 44.76 22.33
CA GLN A 10 -0.46 44.18 23.34
C GLN A 10 -0.48 42.65 23.25
N THR A 11 -0.35 42.07 22.05
CA THR A 11 -0.27 40.61 21.87
C THR A 11 1.06 40.05 22.38
N ALA A 12 2.19 40.73 22.13
CA ALA A 12 3.50 40.33 22.63
C ALA A 12 3.60 40.38 24.18
N SER A 13 3.02 41.41 24.80
CA SER A 13 2.93 41.53 26.27
C SER A 13 2.02 40.46 26.91
N SER A 14 1.09 39.88 26.15
CA SER A 14 0.15 38.86 26.64
C SER A 14 0.76 37.45 26.58
N LEU A 15 1.70 37.22 25.65
CA LEU A 15 2.43 35.95 25.50
C LEU A 15 3.54 35.77 26.54
N GLU A 16 4.19 36.85 27.02
CA GLU A 16 5.19 36.77 28.10
C GLU A 16 4.61 36.43 29.49
N LYS A 17 3.28 36.51 29.68
CA LYS A 17 2.62 36.24 30.97
C LYS A 17 2.05 34.83 31.10
N LEU A 18 2.15 33.99 30.07
CA LEU A 18 1.78 32.58 30.15
C LEU A 18 2.93 31.74 30.73
N LYS A 19 3.06 31.76 32.06
CA LYS A 19 3.75 30.67 32.77
C LYS A 19 2.79 29.47 32.81
N MET A 20 3.09 28.45 32.01
CA MET A 20 2.45 27.13 32.07
C MET A 20 2.73 26.50 33.43
N ASN A 21 1.88 26.75 34.44
CA ASN A 21 1.97 26.01 35.70
C ASN A 21 0.64 25.69 36.39
N ASP A 22 -0.52 25.92 35.74
CA ASP A 22 -1.80 25.46 36.29
C ASP A 22 -2.71 24.94 35.17
N SER A 23 -2.69 23.62 34.95
CA SER A 23 -3.69 22.88 34.17
C SER A 23 -4.46 21.96 35.14
N PRO A 24 -5.81 21.91 35.11
CA PRO A 24 -6.59 21.10 36.03
C PRO A 24 -6.63 19.64 35.55
N ILE A 25 -5.48 18.96 35.63
CA ILE A 25 -5.38 17.51 35.42
C ILE A 25 -4.51 16.95 36.55
N LYS A 26 -5.06 15.98 37.29
CA LYS A 26 -4.37 15.28 38.39
C LYS A 26 -2.95 14.84 37.95
N PRO A 27 -1.89 15.08 38.74
CA PRO A 27 -0.57 14.59 38.40
C PRO A 27 -0.54 13.06 38.51
N LEU A 28 -0.14 12.40 37.41
CA LEU A 28 0.21 10.99 37.41
C LEU A 28 1.44 10.78 38.29
N LYS A 29 1.29 10.03 39.38
CA LYS A 29 2.43 9.56 40.18
C LYS A 29 3.11 8.42 39.42
N LEU A 30 4.30 8.69 38.89
CA LEU A 30 5.22 7.65 38.43
C LEU A 30 6.07 7.24 39.62
N ASP A 31 5.70 6.14 40.29
CA ASP A 31 6.57 5.48 41.25
C ASP A 31 7.75 4.82 40.51
N HIS A 32 8.95 4.98 41.05
CA HIS A 32 10.17 4.31 40.58
C HIS A 32 10.19 2.85 41.05
N ALA A 33 9.22 2.05 40.61
CA ALA A 33 9.34 0.61 40.58
C ALA A 33 9.61 0.20 39.13
N ASP A 34 10.70 -0.55 38.94
CA ASP A 34 11.08 -1.21 37.68
C ASP A 34 11.72 -0.34 36.59
N LYS A 35 12.75 0.43 36.95
CA LYS A 35 13.82 0.75 36.01
C LYS A 35 14.97 -0.24 36.17
N GLU A 36 14.98 -1.25 35.31
CA GLU A 36 16.18 -2.05 35.02
C GLU A 36 17.27 -1.12 34.50
N ASN A 37 18.30 -0.93 35.34
CA ASN A 37 19.65 -0.42 35.08
C ASN A 37 20.11 0.46 36.26
N ALA A 38 20.45 -0.21 37.36
CA ALA A 38 21.23 0.40 38.43
C ALA A 38 22.74 0.17 38.19
N PRO A 39 23.61 1.18 38.37
CA PRO A 39 25.05 0.99 38.33
C PRO A 39 25.51 0.22 39.57
N VAL A 40 26.27 -0.86 39.36
CA VAL A 40 26.81 -1.70 40.42
C VAL A 40 27.85 -0.91 41.22
N SER A 41 27.56 -0.71 42.51
CA SER A 41 28.46 -0.09 43.49
C SER A 41 29.52 -1.07 43.95
N SER A 42 30.76 -0.59 44.05
CA SER A 42 31.94 -1.28 44.54
C SER A 42 31.85 -1.61 46.03
N HIS A 43 31.78 -2.90 46.38
CA HIS A 43 32.15 -3.39 47.70
C HIS A 43 33.21 -4.48 47.57
N ILE A 44 34.39 -4.15 48.09
CA ILE A 44 35.52 -5.05 48.31
C ILE A 44 35.11 -6.03 49.41
N ALA A 45 35.16 -7.33 49.11
CA ALA A 45 35.13 -8.41 50.09
C ALA A 45 36.33 -9.35 49.82
N GLU A 46 37.04 -9.70 50.88
CA GLU A 46 38.25 -10.54 50.89
C GLU A 46 37.98 -11.98 50.41
N PRO A 47 39.00 -12.71 49.91
CA PRO A 47 38.78 -13.97 49.22
C PRO A 47 38.77 -15.17 50.20
N GLU A 48 37.67 -15.92 50.23
CA GLU A 48 37.67 -17.30 50.73
C GLU A 48 38.01 -18.28 49.59
N LEU A 49 39.13 -18.97 49.75
CA LEU A 49 39.58 -20.06 48.87
C LEU A 49 38.67 -21.29 48.99
N LYS A 50 37.86 -21.56 47.95
CA LYS A 50 37.23 -22.88 47.74
C LYS A 50 38.02 -23.69 46.71
N LYS A 51 38.30 -24.93 47.09
CA LYS A 51 39.07 -25.94 46.34
C LYS A 51 38.40 -26.26 45.00
N VAL A 52 39.22 -26.34 43.96
CA VAL A 52 38.85 -26.85 42.64
C VAL A 52 38.82 -28.39 42.71
N GLU A 53 37.64 -28.98 42.55
CA GLU A 53 37.49 -30.38 42.14
C GLU A 53 37.31 -30.41 40.63
N ILE A 54 38.15 -31.20 39.96
CA ILE A 54 38.15 -31.39 38.51
C ILE A 54 37.12 -32.49 38.22
N GLU A 55 35.93 -32.11 37.77
CA GLU A 55 34.99 -33.06 37.15
C GLU A 55 35.24 -33.15 35.64
N ALA A 56 35.38 -34.40 35.18
CA ALA A 56 35.76 -34.79 33.84
C ALA A 56 34.76 -34.32 32.77
N SER A 57 35.29 -33.85 31.65
CA SER A 57 34.53 -33.51 30.44
C SER A 57 33.74 -34.72 29.91
N LYS A 58 32.42 -34.57 29.84
CA LYS A 58 31.58 -35.45 29.00
C LYS A 58 31.78 -35.07 27.53
N PRO A 59 31.73 -36.03 26.59
CA PRO A 59 31.86 -35.74 25.16
C PRO A 59 30.65 -34.90 24.71
N ALA A 60 30.92 -33.91 23.87
CA ALA A 60 29.90 -33.05 23.27
C ALA A 60 28.87 -33.89 22.51
N GLU A 61 27.64 -33.95 23.02
CA GLU A 61 26.49 -34.36 22.23
C GLU A 61 26.35 -33.40 21.06
N THR A 62 26.40 -33.95 19.85
CA THR A 62 26.13 -33.20 18.63
C THR A 62 24.66 -32.77 18.70
N GLN A 63 24.41 -31.50 19.05
CA GLN A 63 23.07 -30.95 19.04
C GLN A 63 22.54 -31.03 17.60
N VAL A 64 21.57 -31.91 17.39
CA VAL A 64 20.78 -31.94 16.16
C VAL A 64 20.00 -30.64 16.13
N VAL A 65 20.50 -29.65 15.38
CA VAL A 65 19.82 -28.36 15.21
C VAL A 65 18.48 -28.64 14.56
N LYS A 66 17.40 -28.49 15.32
CA LYS A 66 16.03 -28.63 14.82
C LYS A 66 15.84 -27.59 13.71
N PRO A 67 15.30 -27.95 12.53
CA PRO A 67 15.06 -26.98 11.47
C PRO A 67 14.12 -25.89 11.99
N LYS A 68 14.50 -24.63 11.78
CA LYS A 68 13.71 -23.46 12.17
C LYS A 68 12.38 -23.47 11.43
N THR A 69 11.33 -23.05 12.11
CA THR A 69 10.02 -22.82 11.52
C THR A 69 10.04 -21.59 10.61
N PRO A 70 9.12 -21.48 9.62
CA PRO A 70 9.04 -20.30 8.75
C PRO A 70 8.94 -18.97 9.51
N LYS A 71 8.25 -18.96 10.65
CA LYS A 71 8.15 -17.78 11.51
C LYS A 71 9.43 -17.42 12.25
N GLU A 72 10.20 -18.41 12.68
CA GLU A 72 11.51 -18.15 13.29
C GLU A 72 12.49 -17.59 12.26
N LEU A 73 12.38 -18.01 10.98
CA LEU A 73 13.16 -17.46 9.88
C LEU A 73 12.71 -16.03 9.50
N GLU A 74 11.41 -15.76 9.53
CA GLU A 74 10.85 -14.41 9.31
C GLU A 74 11.43 -13.37 10.28
N ALA A 75 11.60 -13.72 11.56
CA ALA A 75 12.20 -12.83 12.55
C ALA A 75 13.67 -12.43 12.22
N GLU A 76 14.31 -13.14 11.30
CA GLU A 76 15.66 -12.87 10.82
C GLU A 76 15.68 -11.96 9.58
N GLU A 77 14.52 -11.61 9.02
CA GLU A 77 14.44 -10.78 7.83
C GLU A 77 14.91 -9.34 8.10
N PRO A 78 15.88 -8.80 7.34
CA PRO A 78 16.39 -7.45 7.54
C PRO A 78 15.32 -6.35 7.48
N LEU A 79 14.24 -6.58 6.73
CA LEU A 79 13.11 -5.65 6.63
C LEU A 79 12.32 -5.54 7.94
N LEU A 80 12.30 -6.60 8.76
CA LEU A 80 11.46 -6.76 9.94
C LEU A 80 12.24 -6.63 11.26
N GLN A 81 13.57 -6.65 11.19
CA GLN A 81 14.43 -6.50 12.36
C GLN A 81 14.39 -5.08 12.94
N GLU A 82 14.22 -5.00 14.26
CA GLU A 82 14.26 -3.73 14.97
C GLU A 82 15.56 -2.98 14.69
N ASN A 83 15.44 -1.68 14.43
CA ASN A 83 16.57 -0.82 14.13
C ASN A 83 16.61 0.38 15.10
N PRO A 84 16.91 0.15 16.39
CA PRO A 84 16.80 1.18 17.43
C PRO A 84 17.79 2.34 17.25
N GLN A 85 18.76 2.23 16.33
CA GLN A 85 19.75 3.28 16.07
C GLN A 85 19.40 4.15 14.86
N ARG A 86 18.31 3.85 14.13
CA ARG A 86 17.96 4.52 12.88
C ARG A 86 16.69 5.38 13.01
N PHE A 87 16.76 6.38 13.89
CA PHE A 87 15.73 7.43 14.00
C PHE A 87 15.87 8.54 12.96
N VAL A 88 16.98 8.54 12.21
CA VAL A 88 17.24 9.50 11.14
C VAL A 88 17.12 8.80 9.79
N LEU A 89 16.48 9.48 8.84
CA LEU A 89 16.25 8.95 7.49
C LEU A 89 17.56 8.78 6.71
N PHE A 90 18.49 9.73 6.88
CA PHE A 90 19.79 9.70 6.20
C PHE A 90 20.87 9.00 7.04
N PRO A 91 21.81 8.28 6.39
CA PRO A 91 21.89 8.03 4.96
C PRO A 91 20.84 7.01 4.47
N ILE A 92 20.36 7.19 3.23
CA ILE A 92 19.46 6.24 2.55
C ILE A 92 20.24 4.94 2.29
N LYS A 93 19.67 3.81 2.73
CA LYS A 93 20.24 2.46 2.59
C LYS A 93 19.58 1.68 1.46
N TYR A 94 18.27 1.77 1.33
CA TYR A 94 17.49 1.10 0.29
C TYR A 94 17.05 2.12 -0.76
N ARG A 95 17.88 2.31 -1.79
CA ARG A 95 17.69 3.38 -2.77
C ARG A 95 16.47 3.12 -3.65
N GLU A 96 16.27 1.87 -4.05
CA GLU A 96 15.13 1.37 -4.81
C GLU A 96 13.80 1.56 -4.08
N ILE A 97 13.74 1.24 -2.77
CA ILE A 97 12.57 1.50 -1.93
C ILE A 97 12.30 3.01 -1.83
N TRP A 98 13.35 3.80 -1.63
CA TRP A 98 13.23 5.26 -1.57
C TRP A 98 12.76 5.88 -2.90
N GLN A 99 13.23 5.35 -4.03
CA GLN A 99 12.80 5.79 -5.36
C GLN A 99 11.31 5.51 -5.59
N MET A 100 10.80 4.35 -5.15
CA MET A 100 9.37 4.06 -5.17
C MET A 100 8.58 5.08 -4.35
N TYR A 101 9.06 5.44 -3.15
CA TYR A 101 8.43 6.49 -2.34
C TYR A 101 8.42 7.83 -3.09
N LYS A 102 9.54 8.23 -3.70
CA LYS A 102 9.60 9.48 -4.48
C LYS A 102 8.72 9.46 -5.72
N LYS A 103 8.54 8.30 -6.35
CA LYS A 103 7.60 8.11 -7.47
C LYS A 103 6.16 8.28 -6.99
N ALA A 104 5.80 7.73 -5.83
CA ALA A 104 4.49 7.93 -5.20
C ALA A 104 4.25 9.39 -4.82
N GLU A 105 5.21 10.01 -4.12
CA GLU A 105 5.16 11.40 -3.67
C GLU A 105 4.98 12.38 -4.85
N ALA A 106 5.66 12.15 -5.97
CA ALA A 106 5.53 12.96 -7.18
C ALA A 106 4.16 12.80 -7.88
N SER A 107 3.39 11.79 -7.51
CA SER A 107 2.12 11.44 -8.12
C SER A 107 0.91 11.93 -7.33
N PHE A 108 1.12 12.63 -6.20
CA PHE A 108 0.09 13.19 -5.31
C PHE A 108 -1.04 13.89 -6.06
N TRP A 109 -2.29 13.66 -5.66
CA TRP A 109 -3.47 14.33 -6.21
C TRP A 109 -4.55 14.44 -5.14
N THR A 110 -5.56 15.31 -5.34
CA THR A 110 -6.70 15.44 -4.42
C THR A 110 -8.04 15.23 -5.13
N ALA A 111 -9.09 14.90 -4.37
CA ALA A 111 -10.42 14.65 -4.90
C ALA A 111 -11.01 15.87 -5.63
N GLU A 112 -10.64 17.09 -5.22
CA GLU A 112 -11.09 18.34 -5.85
C GLU A 112 -10.57 18.56 -7.27
N GLU A 113 -9.54 17.83 -7.69
CA GLU A 113 -9.06 17.87 -9.07
C GLU A 113 -10.01 17.16 -10.06
N ILE A 114 -10.99 16.40 -9.56
CA ILE A 114 -11.92 15.61 -10.37
C ILE A 114 -13.15 16.47 -10.73
N ASP A 115 -13.28 16.81 -12.01
CA ASP A 115 -14.46 17.50 -12.53
C ASP A 115 -15.62 16.52 -12.82
N LEU A 116 -16.62 16.52 -11.94
CA LEU A 116 -17.84 15.70 -12.06
C LEU A 116 -19.00 16.42 -12.77
N SER A 117 -18.79 17.63 -13.31
CA SER A 117 -19.87 18.48 -13.84
C SER A 117 -20.64 17.85 -15.01
N LYS A 118 -19.97 17.06 -15.84
CA LYS A 118 -20.56 16.38 -17.01
C LYS A 118 -21.10 14.99 -16.68
N ASP A 119 -20.60 14.37 -15.61
CA ASP A 119 -20.91 12.98 -15.28
C ASP A 119 -22.39 12.81 -14.94
N ILE A 120 -22.98 13.77 -14.24
CA ILE A 120 -24.41 13.69 -13.90
C ILE A 120 -25.31 13.70 -15.14
N HIS A 121 -24.89 14.37 -16.21
CA HIS A 121 -25.61 14.33 -17.48
C HIS A 121 -25.51 12.94 -18.11
N ASP A 122 -24.29 12.40 -18.20
CA ASP A 122 -24.05 11.08 -18.78
C ASP A 122 -24.78 9.98 -17.99
N TRP A 123 -24.73 10.04 -16.67
CA TRP A 123 -25.41 9.13 -15.75
C TRP A 123 -26.91 9.02 -16.01
N ASN A 124 -27.59 10.16 -16.20
CA ASN A 124 -29.03 10.20 -16.36
C ASN A 124 -29.49 9.98 -17.81
N ASN A 125 -28.72 10.47 -18.79
CA ASN A 125 -29.20 10.59 -20.17
C ASN A 125 -28.49 9.68 -21.18
N ARG A 126 -27.30 9.15 -20.85
CA ARG A 126 -26.50 8.32 -21.77
C ARG A 126 -26.30 6.90 -21.29
N LEU A 127 -26.32 6.68 -19.98
CA LEU A 127 -26.29 5.34 -19.41
C LEU A 127 -27.68 4.70 -19.40
N ASN A 128 -27.73 3.38 -19.57
CA ASN A 128 -28.92 2.58 -19.32
C ASN A 128 -28.97 2.10 -17.85
N ASP A 129 -30.06 1.42 -17.46
CA ASP A 129 -30.25 0.94 -16.08
C ASP A 129 -29.21 -0.13 -15.67
N ASP A 130 -28.86 -1.04 -16.58
CA ASP A 130 -27.86 -2.08 -16.35
C ASP A 130 -26.47 -1.49 -16.12
N GLU A 131 -26.11 -0.44 -16.88
CA GLU A 131 -24.85 0.27 -16.73
C GLU A 131 -24.77 1.04 -15.42
N ARG A 132 -25.84 1.75 -15.05
CA ARG A 132 -25.93 2.40 -13.74
C ARG A 132 -25.85 1.39 -12.60
N TYR A 133 -26.55 0.27 -12.74
CA TYR A 133 -26.51 -0.81 -11.75
C TYR A 133 -25.09 -1.33 -11.58
N PHE A 134 -24.41 -1.68 -12.68
CA PHE A 134 -23.03 -2.16 -12.66
C PHE A 134 -22.09 -1.15 -11.98
N ILE A 135 -22.09 0.11 -12.43
CA ILE A 135 -21.18 1.14 -11.90
C ILE A 135 -21.47 1.40 -10.42
N SER A 136 -22.74 1.47 -10.01
CA SER A 136 -23.08 1.71 -8.60
C SER A 136 -22.56 0.61 -7.67
N HIS A 137 -22.58 -0.65 -8.09
CA HIS A 137 -22.11 -1.77 -7.30
C HIS A 137 -20.58 -1.87 -7.31
N VAL A 138 -19.91 -1.52 -8.41
CA VAL A 138 -18.44 -1.39 -8.46
C VAL A 138 -17.96 -0.30 -7.51
N LEU A 139 -18.60 0.88 -7.51
CA LEU A 139 -18.24 1.97 -6.60
C LEU A 139 -18.47 1.58 -5.13
N ALA A 140 -19.56 0.89 -4.84
CA ALA A 140 -19.85 0.37 -3.50
C ALA A 140 -18.78 -0.63 -3.01
N PHE A 141 -18.32 -1.51 -3.92
CA PHE A 141 -17.23 -2.44 -3.64
C PHE A 141 -15.93 -1.71 -3.32
N PHE A 142 -15.56 -0.71 -4.11
CA PHE A 142 -14.35 0.08 -3.88
C PHE A 142 -14.38 0.82 -2.54
N ALA A 143 -15.46 1.56 -2.27
CA ALA A 143 -15.61 2.33 -1.03
C ALA A 143 -15.50 1.46 0.24
N ALA A 144 -15.95 0.20 0.15
CA ALA A 144 -15.82 -0.77 1.23
C ALA A 144 -14.40 -1.36 1.35
N SER A 145 -13.74 -1.60 0.22
CA SER A 145 -12.47 -2.35 0.16
C SER A 145 -11.29 -1.50 0.60
N ASP A 146 -11.23 -0.22 0.21
CA ASP A 146 -10.14 0.69 0.60
C ASP A 146 -10.06 0.85 2.13
N GLY A 147 -11.20 0.82 2.82
CA GLY A 147 -11.24 0.81 4.28
C GLY A 147 -10.52 -0.41 4.88
N ILE A 148 -10.74 -1.60 4.31
CA ILE A 148 -10.11 -2.86 4.74
C ILE A 148 -8.60 -2.84 4.45
N VAL A 149 -8.21 -2.33 3.28
CA VAL A 149 -6.80 -2.15 2.88
C VAL A 149 -6.08 -1.23 3.87
N ASN A 150 -6.70 -0.11 4.22
CA ASN A 150 -6.13 0.89 5.10
C ASN A 150 -5.93 0.35 6.53
N GLU A 151 -6.89 -0.42 7.06
CA GLU A 151 -6.73 -1.14 8.34
C GLU A 151 -5.52 -2.09 8.31
N ASN A 152 -5.34 -2.85 7.22
CA ASN A 152 -4.19 -3.75 7.07
C ASN A 152 -2.85 -2.99 7.06
N LEU A 153 -2.77 -1.89 6.31
CA LEU A 153 -1.56 -1.07 6.19
C LEU A 153 -1.18 -0.45 7.54
N LEU A 154 -2.15 0.09 8.28
CA LEU A 154 -1.96 0.72 9.58
C LEU A 154 -1.65 -0.27 10.69
N GLU A 155 -2.40 -1.37 10.79
CA GLU A 155 -2.26 -2.29 11.92
C GLU A 155 -1.10 -3.29 11.73
N ARG A 156 -0.81 -3.69 10.49
CA ARG A 156 0.14 -4.76 10.19
C ARG A 156 1.38 -4.25 9.48
N PHE A 157 1.29 -3.93 8.19
CA PHE A 157 2.47 -3.74 7.35
C PHE A 157 3.38 -2.60 7.81
N SER A 158 2.82 -1.42 8.13
CA SER A 158 3.61 -0.26 8.56
C SER A 158 4.26 -0.45 9.94
N ASN A 159 3.63 -1.26 10.80
CA ASN A 159 4.16 -1.60 12.13
C ASN A 159 5.25 -2.65 12.07
N GLU A 160 5.10 -3.67 11.23
CA GLU A 160 6.01 -4.81 11.10
C GLU A 160 7.31 -4.43 10.37
N VAL A 161 7.22 -3.65 9.28
CA VAL A 161 8.40 -3.20 8.55
C VAL A 161 9.16 -2.13 9.35
N GLN A 162 10.44 -2.37 9.61
CA GLN A 162 11.29 -1.49 10.44
C GLN A 162 12.16 -0.53 9.62
N VAL A 163 12.17 -0.68 8.29
CA VAL A 163 12.98 0.15 7.38
C VAL A 163 12.30 1.52 7.16
N PRO A 164 12.96 2.64 7.50
CA PRO A 164 12.41 4.00 7.34
C PRO A 164 11.95 4.33 5.93
N GLU A 165 12.71 3.93 4.89
CA GLU A 165 12.34 4.19 3.49
C GLU A 165 11.00 3.55 3.12
N ALA A 166 10.77 2.31 3.60
CA ALA A 166 9.52 1.60 3.35
C ALA A 166 8.37 2.19 4.17
N ARG A 167 8.63 2.62 5.41
CA ARG A 167 7.64 3.36 6.22
C ARG A 167 7.23 4.68 5.59
N CYS A 168 8.14 5.38 4.91
CA CYS A 168 7.79 6.57 4.14
C CYS A 168 6.84 6.24 2.98
N PHE A 169 7.09 5.15 2.25
CA PHE A 169 6.17 4.67 1.22
C PHE A 169 4.79 4.35 1.82
N TYR A 170 4.73 3.51 2.85
CA TYR A 170 3.45 3.13 3.47
C TYR A 170 2.70 4.33 4.07
N GLY A 171 3.39 5.28 4.68
CA GLY A 171 2.76 6.51 5.19
C GLY A 171 2.12 7.33 4.06
N PHE A 172 2.75 7.37 2.88
CA PHE A 172 2.17 8.02 1.71
C PHE A 172 1.03 7.21 1.10
N GLN A 173 1.18 5.89 0.99
CA GLN A 173 0.13 4.97 0.54
C GLN A 173 -1.14 5.14 1.39
N ILE A 174 -1.03 5.02 2.72
CA ILE A 174 -2.15 5.23 3.67
C ILE A 174 -2.84 6.58 3.45
N MET A 175 -2.07 7.65 3.22
CA MET A 175 -2.64 8.95 2.93
C MET A 175 -3.41 8.94 1.60
N MET A 176 -2.89 8.31 0.56
CA MET A 176 -3.57 8.19 -0.73
C MET A 176 -4.81 7.30 -0.66
N GLU A 177 -4.79 6.19 0.10
CA GLU A 177 -5.98 5.35 0.35
C GLU A 177 -7.15 6.14 0.96
N ASN A 178 -6.85 7.12 1.82
CA ASN A 178 -7.88 8.02 2.36
C ASN A 178 -8.49 8.91 1.25
N ILE A 179 -7.67 9.37 0.31
CA ILE A 179 -8.12 10.18 -0.85
C ILE A 179 -8.91 9.32 -1.82
N HIS A 180 -8.55 8.05 -2.02
CA HIS A 180 -9.32 7.09 -2.81
C HIS A 180 -10.69 6.86 -2.18
N SER A 181 -10.73 6.58 -0.87
CA SER A 181 -11.96 6.42 -0.09
C SER A 181 -12.88 7.64 -0.18
N GLU A 182 -12.32 8.85 -0.06
CA GLU A 182 -13.05 10.10 -0.26
C GLU A 182 -13.61 10.21 -1.68
N THR A 183 -12.78 9.90 -2.68
CA THR A 183 -13.14 9.96 -4.10
C THR A 183 -14.32 9.02 -4.41
N TYR A 184 -14.27 7.76 -3.97
CA TYR A 184 -15.38 6.82 -4.18
C TYR A 184 -16.65 7.27 -3.46
N SER A 185 -16.54 7.82 -2.25
CA SER A 185 -17.67 8.38 -1.52
C SER A 185 -18.30 9.56 -2.26
N LEU A 186 -17.47 10.46 -2.81
CA LEU A 186 -17.92 11.60 -3.61
C LEU A 186 -18.62 11.15 -4.91
N LEU A 187 -18.08 10.14 -5.60
CA LEU A 187 -18.70 9.56 -6.80
C LEU A 187 -20.08 8.97 -6.47
N ILE A 188 -20.18 8.19 -5.38
CA ILE A 188 -21.46 7.63 -4.91
C ILE A 188 -22.46 8.74 -4.58
N ASP A 189 -22.04 9.74 -3.80
CA ASP A 189 -22.92 10.85 -3.40
C ASP A 189 -23.44 11.66 -4.60
N THR A 190 -22.57 11.86 -5.61
CA THR A 190 -22.91 12.59 -6.82
C THR A 190 -23.90 11.84 -7.70
N TYR A 191 -23.72 10.54 -7.91
CA TYR A 191 -24.51 9.76 -8.87
C TYR A 191 -25.82 9.24 -8.27
N ILE A 192 -25.81 8.85 -6.98
CA ILE A 192 -26.92 8.18 -6.33
C ILE A 192 -27.65 9.18 -5.42
N LYS A 193 -28.73 9.77 -5.95
CA LYS A 193 -29.49 10.79 -5.22
C LYS A 193 -30.38 10.22 -4.11
N GLU A 194 -30.83 8.98 -4.24
CA GLU A 194 -31.73 8.37 -3.26
C GLU A 194 -30.96 7.94 -2.01
N GLN A 195 -31.27 8.55 -0.87
CA GLN A 195 -30.59 8.27 0.40
C GLN A 195 -30.65 6.78 0.78
N LYS A 196 -31.78 6.10 0.57
CA LYS A 196 -31.92 4.68 0.88
C LYS A 196 -30.99 3.82 0.05
N GLN A 197 -30.87 4.12 -1.24
CA GLN A 197 -29.97 3.43 -2.14
C GLN A 197 -28.50 3.68 -1.76
N ARG A 198 -28.14 4.93 -1.41
CA ARG A 198 -26.80 5.24 -0.88
C ARG A 198 -26.46 4.44 0.36
N THR A 199 -27.35 4.41 1.36
CA THR A 199 -27.13 3.64 2.58
C THR A 199 -26.95 2.15 2.29
N TYR A 200 -27.79 1.58 1.42
CA TYR A 200 -27.64 0.19 0.98
C TYR A 200 -26.27 -0.11 0.37
N LEU A 201 -25.75 0.81 -0.46
CA LEU A 201 -24.46 0.67 -1.14
C LEU A 201 -23.27 0.92 -0.20
N PHE A 202 -23.37 1.82 0.78
CA PHE A 202 -22.32 1.98 1.79
C PHE A 202 -22.25 0.78 2.75
N GLU A 203 -23.36 0.08 2.96
CA GLU A 203 -23.42 -1.17 3.74
C GLU A 203 -23.15 -2.41 2.86
N ALA A 204 -22.52 -2.26 1.70
CA ALA A 204 -22.36 -3.31 0.69
C ALA A 204 -21.66 -4.59 1.18
N ILE A 205 -20.71 -4.49 2.12
CA ILE A 205 -20.08 -5.67 2.73
C ILE A 205 -21.15 -6.55 3.39
N ASP A 206 -22.13 -5.92 4.03
CA ASP A 206 -23.17 -6.65 4.74
C ASP A 206 -24.33 -7.07 3.84
N THR A 207 -24.62 -6.28 2.81
CA THR A 207 -25.84 -6.40 2.00
C THR A 207 -25.63 -7.11 0.66
N ILE A 208 -24.39 -7.21 0.15
CA ILE A 208 -24.07 -7.76 -1.17
C ILE A 208 -23.13 -8.97 -1.02
N PRO A 209 -23.61 -10.22 -1.22
CA PRO A 209 -22.83 -11.44 -0.95
C PRO A 209 -21.49 -11.55 -1.68
N CYS A 210 -21.40 -11.04 -2.93
CA CYS A 210 -20.15 -11.13 -3.69
C CYS A 210 -19.07 -10.16 -3.20
N ILE A 211 -19.48 -9.01 -2.66
CA ILE A 211 -18.59 -8.06 -2.00
C ILE A 211 -18.13 -8.66 -0.67
N ARG A 212 -19.04 -9.27 0.09
CA ARG A 212 -18.71 -10.00 1.33
C ARG A 212 -17.63 -11.06 1.10
N LYS A 213 -17.75 -11.88 0.05
CA LYS A 213 -16.77 -12.95 -0.24
C LYS A 213 -15.35 -12.42 -0.44
N LYS A 214 -15.19 -11.31 -1.17
CA LYS A 214 -13.89 -10.64 -1.36
C LYS A 214 -13.38 -10.03 -0.05
N ALA A 215 -14.26 -9.35 0.68
CA ALA A 215 -13.93 -8.75 1.96
C ALA A 215 -13.48 -9.83 2.97
N ASP A 216 -14.20 -10.94 3.09
CA ASP A 216 -13.87 -12.06 3.97
C ASP A 216 -12.51 -12.67 3.61
N TRP A 217 -12.19 -12.79 2.31
CA TRP A 217 -10.87 -13.25 1.87
C TRP A 217 -9.76 -12.29 2.32
N ALA A 218 -9.94 -10.97 2.11
CA ALA A 218 -8.96 -9.97 2.53
C ALA A 218 -8.78 -9.94 4.05
N ILE A 219 -9.90 -9.86 4.79
CA ILE A 219 -9.93 -9.86 6.26
C ILE A 219 -9.26 -11.10 6.84
N ARG A 220 -9.45 -12.27 6.22
CA ARG A 220 -8.76 -13.51 6.62
C ARG A 220 -7.24 -13.30 6.66
N TRP A 221 -6.64 -12.71 5.63
CA TRP A 221 -5.19 -12.49 5.58
C TRP A 221 -4.70 -11.40 6.54
N ILE A 222 -5.54 -10.42 6.85
CA ILE A 222 -5.25 -9.38 7.85
C ILE A 222 -5.18 -10.02 9.25
N GLN A 223 -6.21 -10.79 9.58
CA GLN A 223 -6.42 -11.38 10.91
C GLN A 223 -5.59 -12.65 11.14
N ASP A 224 -5.15 -13.32 10.09
CA ASP A 224 -4.35 -14.54 10.19
C ASP A 224 -3.02 -14.25 10.88
N LYS A 225 -2.90 -14.79 12.09
CA LYS A 225 -1.69 -14.68 12.88
C LYS A 225 -0.66 -15.73 12.51
N ASP A 226 -1.01 -16.83 11.86
CA ASP A 226 -0.10 -17.94 11.57
C ASP A 226 0.67 -17.76 10.27
N SER A 227 0.08 -17.06 9.30
CA SER A 227 0.75 -16.70 8.05
C SER A 227 1.94 -15.76 8.24
N THR A 228 3.01 -16.03 7.48
CA THR A 228 4.18 -15.17 7.40
C THR A 228 3.84 -13.82 6.76
N PHE A 229 4.59 -12.77 7.09
CA PHE A 229 4.71 -11.51 6.38
C PHE A 229 4.83 -11.73 4.88
N ALA A 230 5.66 -12.67 4.43
CA ALA A 230 5.86 -12.95 3.02
C ALA A 230 4.59 -13.46 2.33
N GLN A 231 3.84 -14.37 2.97
CA GLN A 231 2.55 -14.85 2.45
C GLN A 231 1.50 -13.73 2.47
N ARG A 232 1.45 -12.95 3.54
CA ARG A 232 0.52 -11.81 3.65
C ARG A 232 0.84 -10.73 2.63
N LEU A 233 2.11 -10.51 2.29
CA LEU A 233 2.53 -9.56 1.25
C LEU A 233 2.07 -10.00 -0.14
N VAL A 234 2.11 -11.30 -0.44
CA VAL A 234 1.53 -11.85 -1.69
C VAL A 234 0.01 -11.67 -1.70
N ALA A 235 -0.67 -11.96 -0.59
CA ALA A 235 -2.11 -11.77 -0.50
C ALA A 235 -2.50 -10.30 -0.65
N PHE A 236 -1.72 -9.39 -0.06
CA PHE A 236 -1.90 -7.95 -0.20
C PHE A 236 -1.70 -7.49 -1.64
N ALA A 237 -0.64 -7.93 -2.31
CA ALA A 237 -0.43 -7.65 -3.73
C ALA A 237 -1.57 -8.18 -4.61
N ALA A 238 -2.23 -9.27 -4.23
CA ALA A 238 -3.40 -9.77 -4.94
C ALA A 238 -4.66 -8.92 -4.69
N VAL A 239 -4.83 -8.31 -3.51
CA VAL A 239 -5.91 -7.33 -3.27
C VAL A 239 -5.74 -6.13 -4.19
N GLU A 240 -4.59 -5.47 -4.13
CA GLU A 240 -4.29 -4.25 -4.90
C GLU A 240 -4.28 -4.54 -6.42
N GLY A 241 -3.66 -5.66 -6.82
CA GLY A 241 -3.36 -5.95 -8.22
C GLY A 241 -4.40 -6.80 -8.96
N ILE A 242 -5.17 -7.66 -8.27
CA ILE A 242 -6.12 -8.60 -8.90
C ILE A 242 -7.57 -8.24 -8.58
N PHE A 243 -7.94 -8.03 -7.32
CA PHE A 243 -9.34 -7.81 -6.92
C PHE A 243 -9.98 -6.52 -7.45
N PHE A 244 -9.15 -5.57 -7.88
CA PHE A 244 -9.59 -4.34 -8.53
C PHE A 244 -9.44 -4.36 -10.06
N SER A 245 -8.66 -5.29 -10.61
CA SER A 245 -8.22 -5.26 -12.00
C SER A 245 -9.38 -5.25 -13.00
N GLY A 246 -10.37 -6.12 -12.84
CA GLY A 246 -11.48 -6.20 -13.77
C GLY A 246 -12.48 -5.05 -13.61
N SER A 247 -12.61 -4.50 -12.40
CA SER A 247 -13.38 -3.27 -12.16
C SER A 247 -12.74 -2.06 -12.84
N PHE A 248 -11.42 -1.90 -12.73
CA PHE A 248 -10.69 -0.84 -13.45
C PHE A 248 -10.83 -0.99 -14.97
N ALA A 249 -10.66 -2.20 -15.51
CA ALA A 249 -10.85 -2.45 -16.94
C ALA A 249 -12.29 -2.14 -17.39
N SER A 250 -13.28 -2.41 -16.54
CA SER A 250 -14.69 -2.11 -16.81
C SER A 250 -14.99 -0.60 -16.86
N ILE A 251 -14.33 0.20 -16.02
CA ILE A 251 -14.47 1.65 -16.09
C ILE A 251 -13.71 2.21 -17.30
N PHE A 252 -12.54 1.66 -17.63
CA PHE A 252 -11.82 2.04 -18.86
C PHE A 252 -12.59 1.73 -20.15
N TRP A 253 -13.43 0.71 -20.13
CA TRP A 253 -14.37 0.46 -21.21
C TRP A 253 -15.36 1.63 -21.43
N LEU A 254 -15.81 2.29 -20.35
CA LEU A 254 -16.63 3.51 -20.46
C LEU A 254 -15.85 4.68 -21.07
N LYS A 255 -14.55 4.80 -20.73
CA LYS A 255 -13.67 5.79 -21.36
C LYS A 255 -13.58 5.59 -22.88
N LYS A 256 -13.43 4.33 -23.34
CA LYS A 256 -13.42 3.99 -24.78
C LYS A 256 -14.72 4.42 -25.48
N ARG A 257 -15.84 4.45 -24.75
CA ARG A 257 -17.16 4.91 -25.24
C ARG A 257 -17.40 6.41 -25.06
N GLY A 258 -16.45 7.15 -24.48
CA GLY A 258 -16.56 8.59 -24.22
C GLY A 258 -17.68 8.93 -23.23
N LEU A 259 -17.80 8.15 -22.15
CA LEU A 259 -18.79 8.31 -21.09
C LEU A 259 -18.11 8.60 -19.75
N MET A 260 -18.81 9.32 -18.87
CA MET A 260 -18.43 9.54 -17.47
C MET A 260 -16.97 10.05 -17.31
N PRO A 261 -16.65 11.24 -17.85
CA PRO A 261 -15.28 11.75 -17.88
C PRO A 261 -14.64 11.92 -16.48
N GLY A 262 -15.41 12.29 -15.46
CA GLY A 262 -14.92 12.41 -14.08
C GLY A 262 -14.64 11.05 -13.42
N LEU A 263 -15.55 10.08 -13.58
CA LEU A 263 -15.35 8.69 -13.14
C LEU A 263 -14.12 8.06 -13.81
N THR A 264 -13.98 8.24 -15.12
CA THR A 264 -12.87 7.63 -15.86
C THR A 264 -11.54 8.30 -15.55
N PHE A 265 -11.53 9.61 -15.32
CA PHE A 265 -10.33 10.33 -14.88
C PHE A 265 -9.90 9.93 -13.46
N SER A 266 -10.83 9.85 -12.51
CA SER A 266 -10.51 9.35 -11.16
C SER A 266 -10.00 7.92 -11.17
N ASN A 267 -10.62 7.05 -11.97
CA ASN A 267 -10.15 5.67 -12.18
C ASN A 267 -8.74 5.59 -12.76
N GLU A 268 -8.32 6.52 -13.62
CA GLU A 268 -6.94 6.59 -14.10
C GLU A 268 -5.93 6.90 -12.99
N LEU A 269 -6.29 7.80 -12.09
CA LEU A 269 -5.42 8.18 -10.97
C LEU A 269 -5.30 7.03 -9.97
N ILE A 270 -6.44 6.43 -9.59
CA ILE A 270 -6.47 5.34 -8.61
C ILE A 270 -5.81 4.09 -9.17
N SER A 271 -6.15 3.63 -10.39
CA SER A 271 -5.52 2.43 -10.97
C SER A 271 -4.01 2.56 -11.17
N ARG A 272 -3.49 3.78 -11.36
CA ARG A 272 -2.05 4.04 -11.38
C ARG A 272 -1.44 3.88 -9.99
N ASP A 273 -2.10 4.39 -8.96
CA ASP A 273 -1.64 4.29 -7.57
C ASP A 273 -1.63 2.82 -7.12
N GLU A 274 -2.71 2.07 -7.37
CA GLU A 274 -2.79 0.62 -7.09
C GLU A 274 -1.71 -0.20 -7.80
N GLY A 275 -1.40 0.18 -9.05
CA GLY A 275 -0.28 -0.42 -9.78
C GLY A 275 1.06 -0.18 -9.06
N LEU A 276 1.28 1.04 -8.58
CA LEU A 276 2.50 1.40 -7.84
C LEU A 276 2.57 0.69 -6.47
N HIS A 277 1.44 0.53 -5.78
CA HIS A 277 1.36 -0.21 -4.52
C HIS A 277 1.66 -1.70 -4.71
N THR A 278 1.09 -2.30 -5.77
CA THR A 278 1.37 -3.69 -6.16
C THR A 278 2.85 -3.90 -6.49
N ASP A 279 3.44 -2.99 -7.28
CA ASP A 279 4.87 -3.01 -7.60
C ASP A 279 5.72 -2.89 -6.33
N PHE A 280 5.31 -2.07 -5.37
CA PHE A 280 6.00 -1.91 -4.10
C PHE A 280 5.95 -3.18 -3.24
N ALA A 281 4.81 -3.87 -3.20
CA ALA A 281 4.69 -5.16 -2.53
C ALA A 281 5.64 -6.20 -3.17
N CYS A 282 5.73 -6.23 -4.50
CA CYS A 282 6.68 -7.09 -5.22
C CYS A 282 8.15 -6.72 -4.92
N LEU A 283 8.48 -5.43 -4.85
CA LEU A 283 9.81 -4.96 -4.48
C LEU A 283 10.19 -5.42 -3.06
N LEU A 284 9.30 -5.22 -2.07
CA LEU A 284 9.55 -5.70 -0.71
C LEU A 284 9.68 -7.22 -0.66
N PHE A 285 8.86 -7.95 -1.41
CA PHE A 285 8.96 -9.40 -1.53
C PHE A 285 10.34 -9.82 -2.08
N SER A 286 10.89 -9.04 -3.02
CA SER A 286 12.22 -9.30 -3.58
C SER A 286 13.36 -9.13 -2.56
N HIS A 287 13.16 -8.32 -1.52
CA HIS A 287 14.13 -8.12 -0.43
C HIS A 287 14.05 -9.19 0.67
N LEU A 288 13.05 -10.08 0.63
CA LEU A 288 12.93 -11.20 1.57
C LEU A 288 13.90 -12.32 1.20
N ASN A 289 14.63 -12.82 2.20
CA ASN A 289 15.53 -13.95 2.09
C ASN A 289 14.78 -15.29 2.16
N TYR A 290 13.73 -15.34 2.99
CA TYR A 290 12.93 -16.52 3.28
C TYR A 290 11.54 -16.37 2.66
N ARG A 291 11.48 -16.59 1.35
CA ARG A 291 10.22 -16.53 0.60
C ARG A 291 9.41 -17.83 0.77
N PRO A 292 8.07 -17.76 0.70
CA PRO A 292 7.23 -18.93 0.68
C PRO A 292 7.53 -19.82 -0.54
N ASP A 293 7.17 -21.09 -0.45
CA ASP A 293 7.26 -22.00 -1.59
C ASP A 293 6.47 -21.43 -2.79
N PRO A 294 6.97 -21.53 -4.03
CA PRO A 294 6.26 -21.03 -5.20
C PRO A 294 4.83 -21.56 -5.32
N SER A 295 4.54 -22.80 -4.88
CA SER A 295 3.18 -23.34 -4.89
C SER A 295 2.24 -22.62 -3.93
N ALA A 296 2.75 -22.10 -2.80
CA ALA A 296 1.95 -21.30 -1.88
C ALA A 296 1.64 -19.92 -2.47
N VAL A 297 2.60 -19.29 -3.16
CA VAL A 297 2.37 -18.04 -3.91
C VAL A 297 1.30 -18.26 -4.98
N GLU A 298 1.46 -19.32 -5.79
CA GLU A 298 0.51 -19.68 -6.84
C GLU A 298 -0.90 -19.94 -6.28
N ALA A 299 -1.01 -20.65 -5.15
CA ALA A 299 -2.30 -20.92 -4.51
C ALA A 299 -3.03 -19.64 -4.07
N ILE A 300 -2.31 -18.68 -3.48
CA ILE A 300 -2.90 -17.39 -3.07
C ILE A 300 -3.41 -16.62 -4.29
N ILE A 301 -2.59 -16.54 -5.33
CA ILE A 301 -2.95 -15.82 -6.56
C ILE A 301 -4.12 -16.48 -7.29
N THR A 302 -4.11 -17.80 -7.43
CA THR A 302 -5.15 -18.54 -8.15
C THR A 302 -6.50 -18.53 -7.40
N GLU A 303 -6.47 -18.54 -6.07
CA GLU A 303 -7.67 -18.30 -5.25
C GLU A 303 -8.24 -16.90 -5.53
N ALA A 304 -7.39 -15.86 -5.53
CA ALA A 304 -7.82 -14.50 -5.82
C ALA A 304 -8.42 -14.34 -7.23
N VAL A 305 -7.80 -14.96 -8.25
CA VAL A 305 -8.33 -14.96 -9.63
C VAL A 305 -9.71 -15.61 -9.69
N THR A 306 -9.90 -16.74 -9.01
CA THR A 306 -11.19 -17.45 -9.01
C THR A 306 -12.30 -16.55 -8.45
N ILE A 307 -12.03 -15.86 -7.34
CA ILE A 307 -12.96 -14.94 -6.71
C ILE A 307 -13.25 -13.74 -7.61
N GLU A 308 -12.23 -13.17 -8.26
CA GLU A 308 -12.38 -12.03 -9.17
C GLU A 308 -13.19 -12.38 -10.42
N GLN A 309 -12.96 -13.55 -11.00
CA GLN A 309 -13.71 -14.04 -12.15
C GLN A 309 -15.19 -14.25 -11.79
N GLU A 310 -15.49 -14.87 -10.65
CA GLU A 310 -16.86 -15.04 -10.15
C GLU A 310 -17.56 -13.68 -9.94
N PHE A 311 -16.84 -12.71 -9.38
CA PHE A 311 -17.37 -11.36 -9.17
C PHE A 311 -17.84 -10.72 -10.47
N LEU A 312 -17.07 -10.80 -11.56
CA LEU A 312 -17.38 -10.12 -12.83
C LEU A 312 -18.14 -10.95 -13.86
N THR A 313 -18.39 -12.23 -13.58
CA THR A 313 -19.12 -13.12 -14.51
C THR A 313 -20.44 -13.61 -13.98
N ASP A 314 -20.58 -13.77 -12.67
CA ASP A 314 -21.79 -14.27 -12.03
C ASP A 314 -22.47 -13.16 -11.21
N ALA A 315 -21.76 -12.62 -10.22
CA ALA A 315 -22.39 -11.74 -9.24
C ALA A 315 -22.66 -10.32 -9.75
N LEU A 316 -21.71 -9.73 -10.48
CA LEU A 316 -21.85 -8.45 -11.14
C LEU A 316 -21.36 -8.58 -12.59
N PRO A 317 -22.18 -9.19 -13.48
CA PRO A 317 -21.72 -9.56 -14.82
C PRO A 317 -21.27 -8.34 -15.63
N CYS A 318 -20.03 -8.35 -16.13
CA CYS A 318 -19.52 -7.29 -17.01
C CYS A 318 -20.32 -7.15 -18.33
N ALA A 319 -21.12 -8.17 -18.66
CA ALA A 319 -22.09 -8.14 -19.76
C ALA A 319 -23.10 -7.00 -19.63
N LEU A 320 -23.39 -6.53 -18.41
CA LEU A 320 -24.24 -5.37 -18.14
C LEU A 320 -23.68 -4.08 -18.76
N LEU A 321 -22.35 -3.98 -18.93
CA LEU A 321 -21.69 -2.89 -19.67
C LEU A 321 -21.46 -3.19 -21.17
N GLY A 322 -21.93 -4.34 -21.65
CA GLY A 322 -21.65 -4.84 -22.99
C GLY A 322 -20.26 -5.43 -23.17
N MET A 323 -19.55 -5.79 -22.09
CA MET A 323 -18.26 -6.46 -22.15
C MET A 323 -18.41 -7.98 -22.22
N ASN A 324 -17.44 -8.67 -22.83
CA ASN A 324 -17.45 -10.13 -22.94
C ASN A 324 -16.83 -10.77 -21.68
N ALA A 325 -17.63 -11.56 -20.96
CA ALA A 325 -17.19 -12.27 -19.75
C ALA A 325 -15.95 -13.15 -19.97
N LYS A 326 -15.83 -13.84 -21.11
CA LYS A 326 -14.64 -14.68 -21.40
C LYS A 326 -13.38 -13.84 -21.57
N LEU A 327 -13.49 -12.68 -22.23
CA LEU A 327 -12.37 -11.75 -22.35
C LEU A 327 -12.03 -11.13 -20.99
N MET A 328 -13.01 -10.89 -20.13
CA MET A 328 -12.75 -10.43 -18.76
C MET A 328 -11.97 -11.48 -17.95
N CYS A 329 -12.39 -12.76 -18.00
CA CYS A 329 -11.65 -13.85 -17.37
C CYS A 329 -10.21 -13.94 -17.87
N GLN A 330 -10.02 -13.88 -19.20
CA GLN A 330 -8.69 -13.91 -19.81
C GLN A 330 -7.83 -12.71 -19.37
N TYR A 331 -8.43 -11.52 -19.21
CA TYR A 331 -7.72 -10.34 -18.73
C TYR A 331 -7.26 -10.50 -17.27
N ILE A 332 -8.13 -11.00 -16.38
CA ILE A 332 -7.78 -11.26 -14.98
C ILE A 332 -6.64 -12.29 -14.89
N GLU A 333 -6.69 -13.35 -15.71
CA GLU A 333 -5.62 -14.35 -15.81
C GLU A 333 -4.30 -13.74 -16.30
N PHE A 334 -4.36 -12.85 -17.29
CA PHE A 334 -3.20 -12.12 -17.80
C PHE A 334 -2.56 -11.24 -16.71
N VAL A 335 -3.38 -10.52 -15.93
CA VAL A 335 -2.91 -9.70 -14.81
C VAL A 335 -2.27 -10.59 -13.73
N ALA A 336 -2.89 -11.71 -13.40
CA ALA A 336 -2.35 -12.66 -12.42
C ALA A 336 -1.02 -13.28 -12.85
N ASP A 337 -0.86 -13.62 -14.14
CA ASP A 337 0.41 -14.10 -14.68
C ASP A 337 1.52 -13.04 -14.58
N ARG A 338 1.21 -11.76 -14.82
CA ARG A 338 2.17 -10.67 -14.63
C ARG A 338 2.58 -10.55 -13.17
N LEU A 339 1.61 -10.61 -12.24
CA LEU A 339 1.90 -10.56 -10.81
C LEU A 339 2.73 -11.77 -10.34
N LEU A 340 2.42 -12.98 -10.82
CA LEU A 340 3.22 -14.17 -10.53
C LEU A 340 4.67 -13.99 -10.96
N VAL A 341 4.90 -13.49 -12.18
CA VAL A 341 6.26 -13.22 -12.67
C VAL A 341 6.97 -12.16 -11.83
N ALA A 342 6.28 -11.08 -11.45
CA ALA A 342 6.84 -10.04 -10.59
C ALA A 342 7.24 -10.57 -9.19
N LEU A 343 6.50 -11.56 -8.68
CA LEU A 343 6.81 -12.27 -7.43
C LEU A 343 7.89 -13.35 -7.59
N GLY A 344 8.39 -13.60 -8.80
CA GLY A 344 9.42 -14.60 -9.10
C GLY A 344 8.89 -16.00 -9.42
N ASN A 345 7.57 -16.16 -9.54
CA ASN A 345 6.93 -17.38 -10.01
C ASN A 345 6.93 -17.46 -11.55
N LYS A 346 6.60 -18.63 -12.08
CA LYS A 346 6.29 -18.80 -13.51
C LYS A 346 4.84 -18.42 -13.77
N LYS A 347 4.54 -18.09 -15.03
CA LYS A 347 3.16 -17.95 -15.51
C LYS A 347 2.38 -19.26 -15.29
N PHE A 348 1.15 -19.13 -14.82
CA PHE A 348 0.24 -20.24 -14.59
C PHE A 348 -0.76 -20.36 -15.74
N TYR A 349 -1.44 -19.28 -16.10
CA TYR A 349 -2.52 -19.28 -17.09
C TYR A 349 -2.02 -19.21 -18.54
N ASN A 350 -0.87 -18.57 -18.75
CA ASN A 350 -0.23 -18.34 -20.04
C ASN A 350 -1.14 -17.63 -21.06
N THR A 351 -1.92 -16.65 -20.58
CA THR A 351 -2.83 -15.86 -21.41
C THR A 351 -2.22 -14.53 -21.85
N THR A 352 -2.81 -13.95 -22.89
CA THR A 352 -2.44 -12.63 -23.42
C THR A 352 -3.50 -11.59 -23.06
N ASN A 353 -3.11 -10.31 -23.00
CA ASN A 353 -4.06 -9.21 -22.80
C ASN A 353 -5.13 -9.20 -23.92
N PRO A 354 -6.42 -9.36 -23.61
CA PRO A 354 -7.50 -9.30 -24.61
C PRO A 354 -8.00 -7.87 -24.86
N PHE A 355 -7.58 -6.87 -24.06
CA PHE A 355 -8.10 -5.51 -24.09
C PHE A 355 -7.04 -4.50 -24.57
N ASP A 356 -7.10 -4.16 -25.85
CA ASP A 356 -6.26 -3.15 -26.50
C ASP A 356 -6.25 -1.79 -25.79
N PHE A 357 -7.39 -1.40 -25.22
CA PHE A 357 -7.52 -0.13 -24.51
C PHE A 357 -6.70 -0.10 -23.22
N MET A 358 -6.46 -1.25 -22.57
CA MET A 358 -5.63 -1.32 -21.37
C MET A 358 -4.15 -1.06 -21.68
N ASP A 359 -3.65 -1.45 -22.85
CA ASP A 359 -2.27 -1.12 -23.28
C ASP A 359 -2.12 0.38 -23.58
N ASN A 360 -3.14 0.96 -24.22
CA ASN A 360 -3.13 2.38 -24.59
C ASN A 360 -3.16 3.33 -23.39
N ILE A 361 -3.71 2.91 -22.26
CA ILE A 361 -3.76 3.71 -21.04
C ILE A 361 -2.38 3.82 -20.39
N SER A 362 -1.61 2.73 -20.35
CA SER A 362 -0.20 2.78 -19.92
C SER A 362 0.62 3.76 -20.78
N LEU A 363 0.34 3.85 -22.08
CA LEU A 363 1.02 4.78 -22.99
C LEU A 363 0.57 6.25 -22.85
N ALA A 364 -0.73 6.50 -22.61
CA ALA A 364 -1.27 7.85 -22.41
C ALA A 364 -0.86 8.44 -21.05
N GLY A 365 -0.77 7.62 -20.00
CA GLY A 365 -0.22 8.00 -18.70
C GLY A 365 1.29 8.26 -18.74
N LYS A 366 2.04 7.51 -19.58
CA LYS A 366 3.49 7.71 -19.82
C LYS A 366 3.81 9.05 -20.51
N THR A 367 2.98 9.53 -21.44
CA THR A 367 3.29 10.74 -22.24
C THR A 367 2.60 12.02 -21.78
N ASN A 368 1.35 12.00 -21.29
CA ASN A 368 0.64 13.25 -20.95
C ASN A 368 0.76 13.68 -19.49
N PHE A 369 1.01 12.77 -18.54
CA PHE A 369 0.93 13.10 -17.12
C PHE A 369 2.27 13.59 -16.56
N PHE A 370 3.37 12.92 -16.92
CA PHE A 370 4.72 13.37 -16.57
C PHE A 370 5.07 14.69 -17.27
N GLU A 371 4.69 14.91 -18.52
CA GLU A 371 5.05 16.16 -19.20
C GLU A 371 4.22 17.37 -18.75
N LYS A 372 2.92 17.21 -18.45
CA LYS A 372 2.08 18.34 -18.00
C LYS A 372 2.38 18.77 -16.56
N ARG A 373 2.39 17.84 -15.59
CA ARG A 373 2.60 18.22 -14.17
C ARG A 373 4.05 18.55 -13.85
N VAL A 374 5.02 17.86 -14.49
CA VAL A 374 6.43 18.22 -14.31
C VAL A 374 6.71 19.60 -14.91
N GLY A 375 6.01 20.02 -15.96
CA GLY A 375 6.09 21.40 -16.48
C GLY A 375 5.66 22.47 -15.48
N ASP A 376 4.59 22.23 -14.72
CA ASP A 376 4.03 23.20 -13.79
C ASP A 376 4.77 23.27 -12.43
N TYR A 377 5.41 22.16 -12.01
CA TYR A 377 6.24 22.10 -10.80
C TYR A 377 7.76 22.11 -11.04
N GLN A 378 8.25 22.20 -12.30
CA GLN A 378 9.67 22.45 -12.62
C GLN A 378 10.10 23.89 -12.31
N LYS A 379 9.74 24.39 -11.13
CA LYS A 379 10.45 25.49 -10.49
C LYS A 379 10.91 25.06 -9.10
N ALA A 380 12.23 24.84 -9.05
CA ALA A 380 13.11 24.75 -7.88
C ALA A 380 13.11 23.43 -7.07
N GLY A 381 14.02 22.52 -7.43
CA GLY A 381 14.90 21.90 -6.43
C GLY A 381 14.92 20.38 -6.30
N VAL A 382 13.86 19.65 -6.68
CA VAL A 382 13.71 18.25 -6.23
C VAL A 382 14.50 17.22 -7.06
N MET A 383 14.88 17.51 -8.31
CA MET A 383 15.61 16.59 -9.20
C MET A 383 17.08 16.97 -9.48
N ALA A 384 17.58 18.06 -8.89
CA ALA A 384 18.92 18.59 -9.19
C ALA A 384 20.05 17.98 -8.34
N SER A 385 19.72 17.33 -7.22
CA SER A 385 20.70 16.79 -6.27
C SER A 385 21.21 15.39 -6.64
N THR A 386 20.47 14.61 -7.44
CA THR A 386 20.85 13.23 -7.77
C THR A 386 21.80 13.12 -8.96
N LYS A 387 21.96 14.18 -9.78
CA LYS A 387 22.83 14.16 -10.98
C LYS A 387 24.28 14.58 -10.73
N LYS A 388 24.66 15.00 -9.51
CA LYS A 388 25.98 15.59 -9.25
C LYS A 388 27.04 14.63 -8.70
N GLU A 389 26.72 13.36 -8.44
CA GLU A 389 27.67 12.41 -7.86
C GLU A 389 28.10 11.26 -8.78
N GLU A 390 27.61 11.17 -10.02
CA GLU A 390 27.95 10.05 -10.93
C GLU A 390 29.08 10.36 -11.95
N ASP A 391 29.66 11.55 -11.96
CA ASP A 391 30.63 11.94 -13.01
C ASP A 391 32.11 11.84 -12.61
N SER A 392 32.44 11.05 -11.57
CA SER A 392 33.84 10.78 -11.24
C SER A 392 34.06 9.46 -10.49
N SER A 393 34.24 8.34 -11.20
CA SER A 393 35.26 7.32 -10.89
C SER A 393 35.23 6.17 -11.90
N GLU A 394 36.42 5.65 -12.17
CA GLU A 394 36.79 4.65 -13.18
C GLU A 394 36.14 3.27 -12.98
N GLU A 395 35.99 2.51 -14.08
CA GLU A 395 35.49 1.13 -14.14
C GLU A 395 36.26 0.16 -13.23
N PRO A 396 35.57 -0.87 -12.71
CA PRO A 396 36.04 -2.22 -13.02
C PRO A 396 34.94 -3.20 -13.44
N GLU A 397 35.37 -4.21 -14.20
CA GLU A 397 34.61 -5.33 -14.73
C GLU A 397 33.98 -6.25 -13.65
N ASN A 398 32.84 -6.83 -14.06
CA ASN A 398 32.22 -8.09 -13.62
C ASN A 398 31.35 -8.10 -12.35
N GLY A 399 30.04 -8.17 -12.56
CA GLY A 399 29.01 -8.45 -11.55
C GLY A 399 27.62 -8.17 -12.10
N GLY A 400 26.81 -9.21 -12.28
CA GLY A 400 25.51 -9.15 -12.97
C GLY A 400 24.57 -8.06 -12.46
N ALA A 401 24.45 -6.98 -13.22
CA ALA A 401 23.48 -5.93 -12.99
C ALA A 401 22.13 -6.33 -13.61
N PHE A 402 21.14 -6.54 -12.75
CA PHE A 402 19.73 -6.64 -13.14
C PHE A 402 19.31 -5.33 -13.82
N ARG A 403 18.93 -5.41 -15.10
CA ARG A 403 18.23 -4.33 -15.81
C ARG A 403 16.74 -4.63 -15.74
N PHE A 404 15.97 -3.68 -15.20
CA PHE A 404 14.52 -3.66 -15.42
C PHE A 404 14.29 -3.21 -16.86
N ASP A 405 13.81 -4.13 -17.72
CA ASP A 405 13.17 -3.74 -18.97
C ASP A 405 11.78 -3.18 -18.62
N GLU A 406 11.59 -1.86 -18.82
CA GLU A 406 10.37 -1.11 -18.49
C GLU A 406 9.20 -1.32 -19.49
N ASP A 407 9.20 -2.44 -20.21
CA ASP A 407 8.14 -2.87 -21.12
C ASP A 407 7.81 -4.37 -20.91
N PHE A 408 7.33 -4.76 -19.72
CA PHE A 408 6.81 -6.11 -19.46
C PHE A 408 5.63 -6.15 -18.47
#